data_AF-A0A7Y2YXX1-F1
#
_entry.id   AF-A0A7Y2YXX1-F1
#
_cell.length_a   1.000
_cell.length_b   1.000
_cell.length_c   1.000
_cell.angle_alpha   90.00
_cell.angle_beta   90.00
_cell.angle_gamma   90.00
#
_symmetry.space_group_name_H-M   'P 1'
#
loop_
_entity.id
_entity.type
_entity.pdbx_description
1 polymer ?
#
loop_
_entity_poly.entity_id
_entity_poly.type
_entity_poly.pdbx_seq_one_letter_code
_entity_poly.pdbx_strand_id
1 'polypeptide(L)'
;MDKTRSTGNPAEAHVNERLSGYLDGELTQQNRQQVSLHLETCRLCAENLESLRELRGRMGQAGLGNTDKEVWREMMDDTTVRFTRGIGWILFLGGLLIIAGIGVFMFISSTSMGVGEKLLASAVYIGLGALFVSVLRQRLIERKTDRYKDVEI
;
A
#
# COMPACT_ATOMS: atom_id res chain seq x y z
N MET A 1 -25.80 13.04 -40.86
CA MET A 1 -26.39 12.24 -39.75
C MET A 1 -26.97 11.00 -40.39
N ASP A 2 -26.11 10.01 -40.64
CA ASP A 2 -26.46 8.82 -41.41
C ASP A 2 -26.68 7.61 -40.49
N LYS A 3 -27.73 6.88 -40.82
CA LYS A 3 -28.36 5.80 -40.06
C LYS A 3 -28.08 4.51 -40.82
N THR A 4 -26.92 3.90 -40.59
CA THR A 4 -26.67 2.53 -41.07
C THR A 4 -27.23 1.54 -40.06
N ARG A 5 -28.53 1.34 -40.23
CA ARG A 5 -29.29 0.14 -39.87
C ARG A 5 -28.45 -1.09 -40.27
N SER A 6 -27.86 -1.77 -39.29
CA SER A 6 -27.25 -3.09 -39.46
C SER A 6 -28.36 -4.11 -39.70
N THR A 7 -28.72 -4.28 -40.97
CA THR A 7 -29.44 -5.43 -41.48
C THR A 7 -28.40 -6.52 -41.77
N GLY A 8 -28.19 -7.41 -40.81
CA GLY A 8 -27.40 -8.62 -40.96
C GLY A 8 -28.11 -9.76 -40.22
N ASN A 9 -28.31 -10.87 -40.90
CA ASN A 9 -28.92 -12.12 -40.46
C ASN A 9 -28.56 -12.49 -38.99
N PRO A 10 -29.48 -12.95 -38.12
CA PRO A 10 -29.14 -13.40 -36.76
C PRO A 10 -28.14 -14.57 -36.71
N ALA A 11 -27.83 -15.20 -37.85
CA ALA A 11 -26.74 -16.17 -38.01
C ALA A 11 -25.34 -15.54 -38.19
N GLU A 12 -25.23 -14.22 -38.41
CA GLU A 12 -23.99 -13.50 -38.71
C GLU A 12 -23.59 -12.47 -37.63
N ALA A 13 -24.21 -12.53 -36.45
CA ALA A 13 -23.72 -11.77 -35.31
C ALA A 13 -22.44 -12.45 -34.79
N HIS A 14 -21.28 -12.09 -35.35
CA HIS A 14 -19.98 -12.57 -34.88
C HIS A 14 -19.90 -12.46 -33.36
N VAL A 15 -19.82 -13.62 -32.70
CA VAL A 15 -19.85 -13.76 -31.24
C VAL A 15 -18.50 -13.38 -30.61
N ASN A 16 -17.67 -12.62 -31.33
CA ASN A 16 -16.28 -12.31 -30.97
C ASN A 16 -16.17 -11.71 -29.56
N GLU A 17 -17.08 -10.79 -29.22
CA GLU A 17 -17.14 -10.14 -27.90
C GLU A 17 -17.40 -11.12 -26.74
N ARG A 18 -18.06 -12.26 -26.99
CA ARG A 18 -18.35 -13.28 -25.97
C ARG A 18 -17.31 -14.40 -25.92
N LEU A 19 -16.32 -14.41 -26.81
CA LEU A 19 -15.27 -15.44 -26.83
C LEU A 19 -14.37 -15.36 -25.58
N SER A 20 -14.05 -14.14 -25.10
CA SER A 20 -13.30 -13.99 -23.84
C SER A 20 -14.07 -14.57 -22.67
N GLY A 21 -15.34 -14.17 -22.49
CA GLY A 21 -16.19 -14.71 -21.42
C GLY A 21 -16.37 -16.25 -21.52
N TYR A 22 -16.39 -16.81 -22.74
CA TYR A 22 -16.40 -18.26 -22.95
C TYR A 22 -15.09 -18.92 -22.50
N LEU A 23 -13.94 -18.29 -22.78
CA LEU A 23 -12.60 -18.73 -22.39
C LEU A 23 -12.35 -18.59 -20.87
N ASP A 24 -12.91 -17.56 -20.26
CA ASP A 24 -12.81 -17.24 -18.83
C ASP A 24 -13.85 -18.00 -17.98
N GLY A 25 -14.87 -18.58 -18.61
CA GLY A 25 -15.94 -19.34 -17.93
C GLY A 25 -17.03 -18.47 -17.30
N GLU A 26 -17.05 -17.18 -17.60
CA GLU A 26 -17.96 -16.18 -17.01
C GLU A 26 -19.34 -16.13 -17.71
N LEU A 27 -19.52 -16.84 -18.82
CA LEU A 27 -20.81 -16.89 -19.51
C LEU A 27 -21.84 -17.70 -18.73
N THR A 28 -23.07 -17.20 -18.71
CA THR A 28 -24.24 -17.96 -18.28
C THR A 28 -24.42 -19.22 -19.13
N GLN A 29 -25.06 -20.26 -18.57
CA GLN A 29 -25.27 -21.53 -19.26
C GLN A 29 -25.91 -21.37 -20.65
N GLN A 30 -26.90 -20.48 -20.76
CA GLN A 30 -27.57 -20.18 -22.04
C GLN A 30 -26.61 -19.57 -23.07
N ASN A 31 -25.79 -18.58 -22.67
CA ASN A 31 -24.86 -17.93 -23.58
C ASN A 31 -23.71 -18.87 -23.98
N ARG A 32 -23.27 -19.73 -23.06
CA ARG A 32 -22.24 -20.74 -23.34
C ARG A 32 -22.69 -21.73 -24.41
N GLN A 33 -23.95 -22.18 -24.35
CA GLN A 33 -24.52 -23.10 -25.33
C GLN A 33 -24.71 -22.45 -26.71
N GLN A 34 -25.08 -21.17 -26.75
CA GLN A 34 -25.14 -20.41 -28.01
C GLN A 34 -23.75 -20.28 -28.65
N VAL A 35 -22.72 -19.99 -27.85
CA VAL A 35 -21.33 -19.87 -28.34
C VAL A 35 -20.82 -21.22 -28.81
N SER A 36 -21.09 -22.34 -28.11
CA SER A 36 -20.63 -23.66 -28.52
C SER A 36 -21.23 -24.09 -29.87
N LEU A 37 -22.54 -23.89 -30.06
CA LEU A 37 -23.21 -24.19 -31.33
C LEU A 37 -22.68 -23.29 -32.47
N HIS A 38 -22.38 -22.03 -32.17
CA HIS A 38 -21.81 -21.11 -33.15
C HIS A 38 -20.38 -21.50 -33.56
N LEU A 39 -19.57 -22.03 -32.63
CA LEU A 39 -18.21 -22.52 -32.93
C LEU A 39 -18.20 -23.73 -33.87
N GLU A 40 -19.24 -24.56 -33.84
CA GLU A 40 -19.41 -25.68 -34.80
C GLU A 40 -19.71 -25.20 -36.22
N THR A 41 -20.30 -24.02 -36.36
CA THR A 41 -20.78 -23.50 -37.64
C THR A 41 -19.85 -22.43 -38.24
N CYS A 42 -19.13 -21.68 -37.40
CA CYS A 42 -18.30 -20.53 -37.81
C CYS A 42 -16.80 -20.77 -37.59
N ARG A 43 -16.07 -21.01 -38.70
CA ARG A 43 -14.61 -21.21 -38.69
C ARG A 43 -13.83 -19.99 -38.17
N LEU A 44 -14.28 -18.77 -38.47
CA LEU A 44 -13.61 -17.54 -38.04
C LEU A 44 -13.61 -17.39 -36.51
N CYS A 45 -14.73 -17.72 -35.87
CA CYS A 45 -14.85 -17.65 -34.41
C CYS A 45 -14.00 -18.73 -33.70
N ALA A 46 -13.83 -19.90 -34.33
CA ALA A 46 -12.95 -20.95 -33.83
C ALA A 46 -11.47 -20.52 -33.86
N GLU A 47 -11.03 -19.90 -34.96
CA GLU A 47 -9.67 -19.36 -35.12
C GLU A 47 -9.37 -18.24 -34.11
N ASN A 48 -10.33 -17.33 -33.89
CA ASN A 48 -10.20 -16.28 -32.88
C ASN A 48 -10.13 -16.83 -31.44
N LEU A 49 -10.85 -17.92 -31.14
CA LEU A 49 -10.77 -18.56 -29.83
C LEU A 49 -9.40 -19.19 -29.58
N GLU A 50 -8.79 -19.75 -30.63
CA GLU A 50 -7.46 -20.35 -30.56
C GLU A 50 -6.36 -19.31 -30.37
N SER A 51 -6.42 -18.16 -31.05
CA SER A 51 -5.47 -17.06 -30.84
C SER A 51 -5.55 -16.48 -29.42
N LEU A 52 -6.76 -16.34 -28.87
CA LEU A 52 -6.95 -15.93 -27.47
C LEU A 52 -6.38 -16.95 -26.47
N ARG A 53 -6.52 -18.26 -26.74
CA ARG A 53 -5.92 -19.33 -25.92
C ARG A 53 -4.40 -19.27 -25.96
N GLU A 54 -3.82 -19.03 -27.13
CA GLU A 54 -2.38 -18.90 -27.29
C GLU A 54 -1.82 -17.69 -26.51
N LEU A 55 -2.47 -16.53 -26.62
CA LEU A 55 -2.09 -15.33 -25.87
C LEU A 55 -2.15 -15.56 -24.35
N ARG A 56 -3.22 -16.20 -23.85
CA ARG A 56 -3.33 -16.59 -22.45
C ARG A 56 -2.23 -17.57 -22.02
N GLY A 57 -1.88 -18.54 -22.87
CA GLY A 57 -0.79 -19.47 -22.61
C GLY A 57 0.56 -18.77 -22.47
N ARG A 58 0.85 -17.81 -23.36
CA ARG A 58 2.07 -16.98 -23.31
C ARG A 58 2.10 -16.09 -22.07
N MET A 59 0.96 -15.51 -21.67
CA MET A 59 0.84 -14.73 -20.42
C MET A 59 0.95 -15.61 -19.16
N GLY A 60 0.40 -16.83 -19.18
CA GLY A 60 0.48 -17.77 -18.06
C GLY A 60 1.90 -18.29 -17.81
N GLN A 61 2.71 -18.43 -18.87
CA GLN A 61 4.13 -18.75 -18.76
C GLN A 61 4.99 -17.58 -18.26
N ALA A 62 4.48 -16.34 -18.32
CA ALA A 62 5.16 -15.16 -17.79
C ALA A 62 5.17 -15.08 -16.25
N GLY A 63 4.81 -16.16 -15.55
CA GLY A 63 5.12 -16.31 -14.13
C GLY A 63 4.35 -15.37 -13.22
N LEU A 64 3.06 -15.13 -13.48
CA LEU A 64 2.13 -14.58 -12.47
C LEU A 64 1.57 -15.68 -11.55
N GLY A 65 2.28 -16.81 -11.45
CA GLY A 65 2.03 -17.82 -10.44
C GLY A 65 2.63 -17.34 -9.12
N ASN A 66 1.85 -17.47 -8.03
CA ASN A 66 2.22 -17.66 -6.62
C ASN A 66 3.57 -17.10 -6.07
N THR A 67 4.69 -17.27 -6.77
CA THR A 67 5.98 -16.60 -6.54
C THR A 67 5.86 -15.07 -6.41
N ASP A 68 4.95 -14.42 -7.15
CA ASP A 68 4.77 -12.97 -7.09
C ASP A 68 4.33 -12.49 -5.70
N LYS A 69 3.56 -13.30 -4.95
CA LYS A 69 3.06 -12.94 -3.60
C LYS A 69 4.15 -12.95 -2.53
N GLU A 70 5.14 -13.82 -2.68
CA GLU A 70 6.28 -13.93 -1.75
C GLU A 70 7.28 -12.79 -2.02
N VAL A 71 7.59 -12.54 -3.30
CA VAL A 71 8.48 -11.44 -3.73
C VAL A 71 7.86 -10.06 -3.45
N TRP A 72 6.55 -9.90 -3.66
CA TRP A 72 5.84 -8.66 -3.27
C TRP A 72 5.87 -8.43 -1.77
N ARG A 73 5.72 -9.49 -0.95
CA ARG A 73 5.75 -9.37 0.52
C ARG A 73 7.14 -8.97 1.01
N GLU A 74 8.19 -9.44 0.35
CA GLU A 74 9.58 -9.09 0.67
C GLU A 74 9.95 -7.67 0.21
N MET A 75 9.46 -7.20 -0.94
CA MET A 75 9.63 -5.79 -1.35
C MET A 75 8.80 -4.81 -0.51
N MET A 76 7.62 -5.23 -0.06
CA MET A 76 6.72 -4.39 0.73
C MET A 76 7.04 -4.43 2.24
N ASP A 77 8.00 -5.25 2.69
CA ASP A 77 8.53 -5.15 4.06
C ASP A 77 9.48 -3.95 4.15
N ASP A 78 8.83 -2.79 4.10
CA ASP A 78 9.39 -1.45 4.01
C ASP A 78 10.06 -1.09 5.34
N THR A 79 11.20 -1.72 5.56
CA THR A 79 12.12 -1.42 6.64
C THR A 79 12.60 0.04 6.53
N THR A 80 12.56 0.62 5.33
CA THR A 80 12.84 2.03 5.00
C THR A 80 11.84 3.00 5.60
N VAL A 81 10.53 2.72 5.54
CA VAL A 81 9.48 3.62 6.10
C VAL A 81 9.44 3.59 7.64
N ARG A 82 9.81 2.47 8.27
CA ARG A 82 10.00 2.42 9.73
C ARG A 82 11.25 3.19 10.19
N PHE A 83 12.30 3.24 9.37
CA PHE A 83 13.56 3.91 9.72
C PHE A 83 13.49 5.43 9.61
N THR A 84 12.86 5.98 8.56
CA THR A 84 12.70 7.44 8.39
C THR A 84 11.91 8.06 9.54
N ARG A 85 10.89 7.34 10.05
CA ARG A 85 10.08 7.81 11.17
C ARG A 85 10.82 7.80 12.51
N GLY A 86 11.77 6.87 12.71
CA GLY A 86 12.59 6.80 13.92
C GLY A 86 13.69 7.86 13.98
N ILE A 87 14.38 8.12 12.85
CA ILE A 87 15.44 9.12 12.75
C ILE A 87 14.91 10.53 13.05
N GLY A 88 13.75 10.89 12.51
CA GLY A 88 13.16 12.22 12.73
C GLY A 88 12.87 12.50 14.20
N TRP A 89 12.39 11.48 14.93
CA TRP A 89 12.18 11.60 16.36
C TRP A 89 13.48 11.76 17.13
N ILE A 90 14.55 11.03 16.81
CA ILE A 90 15.85 11.17 17.51
C ILE A 90 16.43 12.58 17.34
N LEU A 91 16.41 13.11 16.12
CA LEU A 91 16.87 14.48 15.83
C LEU A 91 16.03 15.54 16.54
N PHE A 92 14.71 15.41 16.47
CA PHE A 92 13.78 16.30 17.17
C PHE A 92 14.01 16.25 18.68
N LEU A 93 14.21 15.05 19.22
CA LEU A 93 14.38 14.84 20.64
C LEU A 93 15.71 15.39 21.16
N GLY A 94 16.79 15.08 20.43
CA GLY A 94 18.13 15.57 20.72
C GLY A 94 18.20 17.10 20.62
N GLY A 95 17.59 17.68 19.58
CA GLY A 95 17.53 19.14 19.42
C GLY A 95 16.82 19.84 20.56
N LEU A 96 15.67 19.31 21.01
CA LEU A 96 14.93 19.89 22.13
C LEU A 96 15.69 19.77 23.45
N LEU A 97 16.41 18.67 23.67
CA LEU A 97 17.30 18.49 24.83
C LEU A 97 18.44 19.53 24.84
N ILE A 98 19.05 19.79 23.69
CA ILE A 98 20.10 20.80 23.54
C ILE A 98 19.54 22.20 23.82
N ILE A 99 18.37 22.54 23.27
CA ILE A 99 17.71 23.83 23.50
C ILE A 99 17.37 24.01 24.99
N ALA A 100 16.83 22.96 25.64
CA ALA A 100 16.54 22.99 27.07
C ALA A 100 17.83 23.18 27.90
N GLY A 101 18.91 22.48 27.56
CA GLY A 101 20.21 22.62 28.21
C GLY A 101 20.80 24.02 28.06
N ILE A 102 20.74 24.61 26.86
CA ILE A 102 21.19 25.98 26.60
C ILE A 102 20.33 26.99 27.39
N GLY A 103 19.01 26.79 27.42
CA GLY A 103 18.10 27.64 28.20
C GLY A 103 18.42 27.62 29.69
N VAL A 104 18.63 26.43 30.26
CA VAL A 104 19.04 26.27 31.67
C VAL A 104 20.42 26.87 31.92
N PHE A 105 21.37 26.69 31.02
CA PHE A 105 22.72 27.25 31.14
C PHE A 105 22.70 28.78 31.13
N MET A 106 22.02 29.40 30.15
CA MET A 106 21.85 30.85 30.11
C MET A 106 21.12 31.39 31.34
N PHE A 107 20.15 30.63 31.86
CA PHE A 107 19.43 30.99 33.06
C PHE A 107 20.31 30.99 34.32
N ILE A 108 21.12 29.94 34.52
CA ILE A 108 22.03 29.83 35.66
C ILE A 108 23.14 30.88 35.60
N SER A 109 23.63 31.21 34.40
CA SER A 109 24.66 32.25 34.20
C SER A 109 24.14 33.68 34.41
N SER A 110 22.83 33.89 34.54
CA SER A 110 22.25 35.21 34.83
C SER A 110 22.24 35.51 36.35
N THR A 111 23.04 36.49 36.75
CA THR A 111 23.18 36.98 38.14
C THR A 111 22.24 38.16 38.45
N SER A 112 21.23 38.43 37.62
CA SER A 112 20.39 39.63 37.73
C SER A 112 18.97 39.43 38.33
N MET A 113 18.53 38.19 38.58
CA MET A 113 17.15 37.88 39.00
C MET A 113 17.05 37.34 40.44
N GLY A 114 15.97 37.74 41.12
CA GLY A 114 15.67 37.33 42.50
C GLY A 114 15.40 35.82 42.62
N VAL A 115 15.61 35.25 43.82
CA VAL A 115 15.50 33.80 44.06
C VAL A 115 14.12 33.24 43.69
N GLY A 116 13.05 34.03 43.84
CA GLY A 116 11.69 33.64 43.47
C GLY A 116 11.50 33.40 41.97
N GLU A 117 12.07 34.26 41.12
CA GLU A 117 12.03 34.10 39.65
C GLU A 117 12.82 32.86 39.21
N LYS A 118 13.92 32.55 39.92
CA LYS A 118 14.70 31.31 39.71
C LYS A 118 13.91 30.05 40.03
N LEU A 119 13.13 30.06 41.10
CA LEU A 119 12.27 28.92 41.46
C LEU A 119 11.13 28.74 40.47
N LEU A 120 10.45 29.81 40.07
CA LEU A 120 9.33 29.74 39.13
C LEU A 120 9.80 29.24 37.75
N ALA A 121 10.89 29.81 37.23
CA ALA A 121 11.44 29.40 35.95
C ALA A 121 11.97 27.95 35.98
N SER A 122 12.67 27.55 37.04
CA SER A 122 13.17 26.18 37.16
C SER A 122 12.05 25.14 37.26
N ALA A 123 10.95 25.44 37.95
CA ALA A 123 9.77 24.56 37.99
C ALA A 123 9.18 24.34 36.59
N VAL A 124 9.13 25.38 35.74
CA VAL A 124 8.65 25.27 34.35
C VAL A 124 9.59 24.39 33.51
N TYR A 125 10.90 24.59 33.60
CA TYR A 125 11.87 23.77 32.88
C TYR A 125 11.87 22.31 33.34
N ILE A 126 11.74 22.06 34.64
CA ILE A 126 11.62 20.70 35.21
C ILE A 126 10.32 20.05 34.73
N GLY A 127 9.20 20.77 34.72
CA GLY A 127 7.93 20.28 34.20
C GLY A 127 8.00 19.90 32.72
N LEU A 128 8.65 20.75 31.90
CA LEU A 128 8.90 20.47 30.49
C LEU A 128 9.77 19.23 30.31
N GLY A 129 10.87 19.12 31.07
CA GLY A 129 11.77 17.96 31.03
C GLY A 129 11.08 16.67 31.45
N ALA A 130 10.26 16.70 32.50
CA ALA A 130 9.52 15.52 32.99
C ALA A 130 8.48 15.03 31.96
N LEU A 131 7.72 15.95 31.36
CA LEU A 131 6.81 15.64 30.24
C LEU A 131 7.56 15.00 29.08
N PHE A 132 8.71 15.56 28.75
CA PHE A 132 9.54 15.08 27.65
C PHE A 132 10.08 13.66 27.87
N VAL A 133 10.59 13.38 29.07
CA VAL A 133 11.04 12.03 29.46
C VAL A 133 9.87 11.04 29.48
N SER A 134 8.67 11.47 29.87
CA SER A 134 7.47 10.64 29.85
C SER A 134 7.11 10.19 28.43
N VAL A 135 7.02 11.15 27.49
CA VAL A 135 6.73 10.87 26.09
C VAL A 135 7.83 10.03 25.44
N LEU A 136 9.10 10.33 25.74
CA LEU A 136 10.24 9.54 25.25
C LEU A 136 10.15 8.09 25.72
N ARG A 137 9.86 7.88 27.01
CA ARG A 137 9.73 6.55 27.59
C ARG A 137 8.59 5.77 26.94
N GLN A 138 7.43 6.40 26.75
CA GLN A 138 6.30 5.78 26.04
C GLN A 138 6.71 5.33 24.63
N ARG A 139 7.39 6.20 23.88
CA ARG A 139 7.79 5.91 22.50
C ARG A 139 8.86 4.82 22.39
N LEU A 140 9.81 4.77 23.34
CA LEU A 140 10.84 3.73 23.37
C LEU A 140 10.27 2.36 23.75
N ILE A 141 9.28 2.32 24.64
CA ILE A 141 8.60 1.08 25.03
C ILE A 141 7.76 0.56 23.85
N GLU A 142 6.96 1.41 23.20
CA GLU A 142 6.20 1.03 22.00
C GLU A 142 7.08 0.41 20.91
N ARG A 143 8.27 0.97 20.66
CA ARG A 143 9.22 0.39 19.68
C ARG A 143 9.72 -1.00 20.07
N LYS A 144 9.87 -1.29 21.38
CA LYS A 144 10.31 -2.60 21.86
C LYS A 144 9.17 -3.62 22.00
N THR A 145 7.92 -3.17 22.07
CA THR A 145 6.74 -4.03 22.31
C THR A 145 5.83 -4.11 21.08
N ASP A 146 6.38 -4.01 19.88
CA ASP A 146 5.63 -4.28 18.66
C ASP A 146 5.46 -5.79 18.47
N ARG A 147 4.40 -6.31 19.11
CA ARG A 147 3.95 -7.71 19.09
C ARG A 147 3.02 -7.98 17.89
N TYR A 148 3.33 -7.43 16.72
CA TYR A 148 2.68 -7.80 15.45
C TYR A 148 3.70 -8.22 14.39
N LYS A 149 4.92 -8.55 14.81
CA LYS A 149 5.98 -9.02 13.90
C LYS A 149 5.82 -10.50 13.48
N ASP A 150 4.98 -11.27 14.17
CA ASP A 150 4.82 -12.72 13.96
C ASP A 150 3.35 -13.12 13.77
N VAL A 151 2.63 -12.48 12.84
CA VAL A 151 1.34 -13.02 12.38
C VAL A 151 1.39 -13.25 10.87
N GLU A 152 1.77 -14.48 10.53
CA GLU A 152 1.56 -15.08 9.21
C GLU A 152 0.05 -15.25 8.98
N ILE A 153 -0.43 -14.75 7.85
CA ILE A 153 -1.77 -15.02 7.26
C ILE A 153 -1.58 -15.65 5.88
#